data_AF-O24024-F1
#
_entry.id   AF-O24024-F1
#
_cell.length_a   1.000
_cell.length_b   1.000
_cell.length_c   1.000
_cell.angle_alpha   90.00
_cell.angle_beta   90.00
_cell.angle_gamma   90.00
#
_symmetry.space_group_name_H-M   'P 1'
#
loop_
_entity.id
_entity.type
_entity.pdbx_description
1 polymer ?
#
loop_
_entity_poly.entity_id
_entity_poly.type
_entity_poly.pdbx_seq_one_letter_code
_entity_poly.pdbx_strand_id
1 'polypeptide(L)'
;ATNYDKEDEWGPEVEKLSPGGVAVVDEEPPKEPSEIELLKKQLADSFYGTNRGLSASSETRAEIVELITQLESKNPNPAPTEALTLLNGKWILAYTSFSGLFPSLSRGNLLLVRVEEISQTIDSESFTVQDSAVFAGPLSTTSIST
;
A
#
# COMPACT_ATOMS: atom_id res chain seq x y z
N ALA A 1 -26.69 49.61 64.24
CA ALA A 1 -25.29 50.07 64.39
C ALA A 1 -24.39 49.01 63.77
N THR A 2 -23.56 49.45 62.85
CA THR A 2 -22.56 48.69 62.10
C THR A 2 -21.45 48.18 63.03
N ASN A 3 -21.02 46.93 62.83
CA ASN A 3 -19.67 46.47 63.18
C ASN A 3 -18.98 46.15 61.83
N TYR A 4 -17.89 46.86 61.47
CA TYR A 4 -16.48 46.40 61.63
C TYR A 4 -16.22 45.14 60.77
N ASP A 5 -15.23 45.00 59.89
CA ASP A 5 -13.98 45.73 59.63
C ASP A 5 -13.29 45.01 58.44
N LYS A 6 -12.40 45.72 57.73
CA LYS A 6 -11.12 45.26 57.10
C LYS A 6 -11.08 44.10 56.08
N GLU A 7 -10.68 44.35 54.83
CA GLU A 7 -9.30 44.41 54.25
C GLU A 7 -8.95 43.08 53.55
N ASP A 8 -8.20 43.19 52.45
CA ASP A 8 -7.54 42.13 51.67
C ASP A 8 -8.50 41.24 50.85
N GLU A 9 -8.24 40.83 49.60
CA GLU A 9 -6.98 40.50 48.95
C GLU A 9 -7.28 40.27 47.45
N TRP A 10 -6.35 40.68 46.56
CA TRP A 10 -6.11 40.13 45.22
C TRP A 10 -7.06 40.40 44.02
N GLY A 11 -6.64 41.36 43.16
CA GLY A 11 -6.41 41.21 41.70
C GLY A 11 -7.60 40.99 40.72
N PRO A 12 -7.63 41.67 39.55
CA PRO A 12 -8.77 41.61 38.63
C PRO A 12 -8.88 40.25 37.90
N GLU A 13 -10.11 39.78 37.73
CA GLU A 13 -10.49 38.66 36.87
C GLU A 13 -9.85 38.80 35.48
N VAL A 14 -8.92 37.91 35.16
CA VAL A 14 -8.44 37.74 33.79
C VAL A 14 -9.32 36.72 33.11
N GLU A 15 -10.11 37.21 32.16
CA GLU A 15 -10.85 36.44 31.16
C GLU A 15 -10.04 35.22 30.70
N LYS A 16 -10.48 34.01 31.06
CA LYS A 16 -10.08 32.80 30.32
C LYS A 16 -10.96 32.69 29.09
N LEU A 17 -10.64 33.50 28.09
CA LEU A 17 -11.00 33.25 26.70
C LEU A 17 -10.51 31.85 26.33
N SER A 18 -11.47 30.99 26.00
CA SER A 18 -11.26 29.66 25.46
C SER A 18 -10.58 29.73 24.08
N PRO A 19 -9.44 29.06 23.85
CA PRO A 19 -9.05 28.62 22.54
C PRO A 19 -9.40 27.12 22.42
N GLY A 20 -10.22 26.85 21.41
CA GLY A 20 -10.75 25.53 21.12
C GLY A 20 -9.69 24.45 20.95
N GLY A 21 -10.11 23.24 21.33
CA GLY A 21 -9.76 22.02 20.61
C GLY A 21 -8.30 21.57 20.72
N VAL A 22 -7.84 21.27 21.93
CA VAL A 22 -6.81 20.24 22.06
C VAL A 22 -7.52 18.90 21.91
N ALA A 23 -7.58 18.38 20.69
CA ALA A 23 -7.93 16.99 20.45
C ALA A 23 -6.91 16.15 21.23
N VAL A 24 -7.38 15.57 22.32
CA VAL A 24 -6.71 14.46 23.00
C VAL A 24 -6.53 13.41 21.91
N VAL A 25 -5.31 13.27 21.43
CA VAL A 25 -4.90 12.08 20.70
C VAL A 25 -4.99 10.98 21.74
N ASP A 26 -6.08 10.21 21.70
CA ASP A 26 -6.11 8.87 22.26
C ASP A 26 -4.93 8.13 21.60
N GLU A 27 -3.80 8.06 22.32
CA GLU A 27 -2.76 7.09 22.04
C GLU A 27 -3.39 5.72 22.30
N GLU A 28 -3.97 5.16 21.24
CA GLU A 28 -4.37 3.75 21.20
C GLU A 28 -3.12 2.93 21.61
N PRO A 29 -3.23 2.03 22.60
CA PRO A 29 -2.10 1.18 22.99
C PRO A 29 -1.59 0.42 21.77
N PRO A 30 -0.29 0.06 21.70
CA PRO A 30 0.28 -0.57 20.52
C PRO A 30 -0.51 -1.84 20.22
N LYS A 31 -1.38 -1.80 19.21
CA LYS A 31 -2.00 -3.00 18.66
C LYS A 31 -0.84 -3.86 18.22
N GLU A 32 -0.67 -5.01 18.88
CA GLU A 32 0.17 -6.07 18.35
C GLU A 32 -0.17 -6.20 16.86
N PRO A 33 0.83 -6.20 15.96
CA PRO A 33 0.55 -6.26 14.54
C PRO A 33 -0.37 -7.45 14.32
N SER A 34 -1.55 -7.18 13.75
CA SER A 34 -2.52 -8.23 13.50
C SER A 34 -1.85 -9.34 12.68
N GLU A 35 -2.27 -10.59 12.85
CA GLU A 35 -1.75 -11.73 12.08
C GLU A 35 -1.67 -11.41 10.57
N ILE A 36 -2.66 -10.65 10.08
CA ILE A 36 -2.75 -10.16 8.70
C ILE A 36 -1.64 -9.15 8.35
N GLU A 37 -1.29 -8.23 9.25
CA GLU A 37 -0.20 -7.27 9.03
C GLU A 37 1.17 -7.96 9.03
N LEU A 38 1.36 -8.97 9.88
CA LEU A 38 2.56 -9.78 9.88
C LEU A 38 2.70 -10.56 8.56
N LEU A 39 1.62 -11.20 8.10
CA LEU A 39 1.57 -11.89 6.81
C LEU A 39 1.85 -10.94 5.63
N LYS A 40 1.26 -9.74 5.63
CA LYS A 40 1.55 -8.72 4.60
C LYS A 40 3.01 -8.29 4.60
N LYS A 41 3.60 -8.14 5.78
CA LYS A 41 5.02 -7.80 5.92
C LYS A 41 5.91 -8.93 5.41
N GLN A 42 5.64 -10.17 5.81
CA GLN A 42 6.36 -11.35 5.31
C GLN A 42 6.25 -11.48 3.78
N LEU A 43 5.05 -11.25 3.24
CA LEU A 43 4.82 -11.24 1.81
C LEU A 43 5.66 -10.15 1.13
N ALA A 44 5.63 -8.91 1.64
CA ALA A 44 6.44 -7.83 1.11
C ALA A 44 7.94 -8.16 1.15
N ASP A 45 8.44 -8.69 2.26
CA ASP A 45 9.83 -9.07 2.43
C ASP A 45 10.23 -10.20 1.46
N SER A 46 9.32 -11.16 1.19
CA SER A 46 9.60 -12.30 0.31
C SER A 46 9.76 -11.93 -1.18
N PHE A 47 8.99 -10.95 -1.68
CA PHE A 47 9.10 -10.52 -3.07
C PHE A 47 10.02 -9.31 -3.27
N TYR A 48 10.40 -8.59 -2.20
CA TYR A 48 11.34 -7.48 -2.31
C TYR A 48 12.72 -7.99 -2.77
N GLY A 49 13.30 -7.33 -3.78
CA GLY A 49 14.58 -7.78 -4.36
C GLY A 49 14.47 -8.88 -5.42
N THR A 50 13.28 -9.44 -5.69
CA THR A 50 13.07 -10.42 -6.77
C THR A 50 12.87 -9.80 -8.16
N ASN A 51 13.16 -8.50 -8.31
CA ASN A 51 12.95 -7.73 -9.54
C ASN A 51 11.51 -7.89 -10.07
N ARG A 52 10.52 -7.62 -9.21
CA ARG A 52 9.08 -7.79 -9.47
C ARG A 52 8.67 -9.24 -9.86
N GLY A 53 9.42 -10.24 -9.42
CA GLY A 53 9.17 -11.66 -9.71
C GLY A 53 10.00 -12.23 -10.88
N LEU A 54 10.76 -11.40 -11.60
CA LEU A 54 11.59 -11.82 -12.73
C LEU A 54 12.74 -12.72 -12.34
N SER A 55 13.37 -12.44 -11.20
CA SER A 55 14.48 -13.24 -10.66
C SER A 55 14.05 -14.15 -9.51
N ALA A 56 12.75 -14.24 -9.21
CA ALA A 56 12.23 -15.12 -8.17
C ALA A 56 12.44 -16.59 -8.57
N SER A 57 13.12 -17.35 -7.70
CA SER A 57 13.30 -18.79 -7.86
C SER A 57 11.95 -19.52 -7.76
N SER A 58 11.87 -20.76 -8.23
CA SER A 58 10.64 -21.56 -8.09
C SER A 58 10.24 -21.78 -6.63
N GLU A 59 11.22 -21.90 -5.74
CA GLU A 59 11.00 -22.03 -4.28
C GLU A 59 10.40 -20.75 -3.71
N THR A 60 11.03 -19.59 -3.98
CA THR A 60 10.51 -18.27 -3.56
C THR A 60 9.12 -17.99 -4.14
N ARG A 61 8.86 -18.39 -5.38
CA ARG A 61 7.53 -18.27 -6.00
C ARG A 61 6.48 -19.11 -5.25
N ALA A 62 6.84 -20.33 -4.84
CA ALA A 62 5.95 -21.18 -4.07
C ALA A 62 5.65 -20.58 -2.68
N GLU A 63 6.67 -20.06 -1.99
CA GLU A 63 6.51 -19.36 -0.70
C GLU A 63 5.59 -18.14 -0.83
N ILE A 64 5.81 -17.30 -1.85
CA ILE A 64 4.97 -16.14 -2.13
C ILE A 64 3.51 -16.55 -2.37
N VAL A 65 3.28 -17.62 -3.14
CA VAL A 65 1.92 -18.13 -3.42
C VAL A 65 1.26 -18.66 -2.15
N GLU A 66 2.01 -19.33 -1.28
CA GLU A 66 1.49 -19.79 0.02
C GLU A 66 1.08 -18.61 0.91
N LEU A 67 1.92 -17.57 1.01
CA LEU A 67 1.62 -16.36 1.77
C LEU A 67 0.41 -15.61 1.20
N ILE A 68 0.28 -15.51 -0.13
CA ILE A 68 -0.90 -14.94 -0.79
C ILE A 68 -2.14 -15.76 -0.44
N THR A 69 -2.07 -17.08 -0.50
CA THR A 69 -3.21 -17.97 -0.19
C THR A 69 -3.69 -17.79 1.25
N GLN A 70 -2.76 -17.68 2.20
CA GLN A 70 -3.09 -17.38 3.60
C GLN A 70 -3.78 -16.02 3.73
N LEU A 71 -3.28 -15.00 3.03
CA LEU A 71 -3.87 -13.66 3.04
C LEU A 71 -5.28 -13.64 2.40
N GLU A 72 -5.47 -14.38 1.29
CA GLU A 72 -6.76 -14.55 0.63
C GLU A 72 -7.77 -15.26 1.52
N SER A 73 -7.35 -16.24 2.32
CA SER A 73 -8.24 -16.92 3.28
C SER A 73 -8.79 -15.98 4.37
N LYS A 74 -8.07 -14.89 4.65
CA LYS A 74 -8.45 -13.84 5.60
C LYS A 74 -9.11 -12.64 4.92
N ASN A 75 -9.28 -12.68 3.59
CA ASN A 75 -9.89 -11.60 2.83
C ASN A 75 -11.41 -11.56 3.08
N PRO A 76 -11.97 -10.45 3.58
CA PRO A 76 -13.42 -10.30 3.79
C PRO A 76 -14.23 -10.41 2.50
N ASN A 77 -13.63 -10.15 1.34
CA ASN A 77 -14.27 -10.31 0.04
C ASN A 77 -13.69 -11.52 -0.72
N PRO A 78 -14.29 -12.71 -0.60
CA PRO A 78 -13.80 -13.92 -1.24
C PRO A 78 -13.96 -13.91 -2.77
N ALA A 79 -14.79 -13.01 -3.32
CA ALA A 79 -15.03 -12.87 -4.75
C ALA A 79 -14.55 -11.47 -5.23
N PRO A 80 -13.26 -11.31 -5.54
CA PRO A 80 -12.71 -10.01 -5.93
C PRO A 80 -13.39 -9.44 -7.19
N THR A 81 -13.90 -10.31 -8.07
CA THR A 81 -14.64 -9.92 -9.28
C THR A 81 -16.06 -9.43 -9.04
N GLU A 82 -16.62 -9.56 -7.83
CA GLU A 82 -17.93 -8.98 -7.50
C GLU A 82 -17.82 -7.53 -7.02
N ALA A 83 -16.62 -7.09 -6.64
CA ALA A 83 -16.34 -5.72 -6.22
C ALA A 83 -15.37 -5.02 -7.18
N LEU A 84 -15.60 -5.14 -8.49
CA LEU A 84 -14.77 -4.50 -9.54
C LEU A 84 -14.60 -2.99 -9.33
N THR A 85 -15.60 -2.34 -8.73
CA THR A 85 -15.54 -0.92 -8.38
C THR A 85 -14.42 -0.58 -7.40
N LEU A 86 -14.03 -1.51 -6.51
CA LEU A 86 -12.87 -1.36 -5.62
C LEU A 86 -11.54 -1.59 -6.33
N LEU A 87 -11.57 -2.29 -7.47
CA LEU A 87 -10.41 -2.60 -8.28
C LEU A 87 -10.19 -1.59 -9.41
N ASN A 88 -11.10 -0.64 -9.61
CA ASN A 88 -11.05 0.30 -10.71
C ASN A 88 -9.83 1.24 -10.58
N GLY A 89 -9.06 1.38 -11.67
CA GLY A 89 -7.90 2.26 -11.74
C GLY A 89 -6.61 1.58 -12.18
N LYS A 90 -5.51 2.33 -12.09
CA LYS A 90 -4.16 1.87 -12.48
C LYS A 90 -3.42 1.34 -11.24
N TRP A 91 -3.14 0.04 -11.24
CA TRP A 91 -2.36 -0.66 -10.22
C TRP A 91 -0.91 -0.77 -10.66
N ILE A 92 0.03 -0.39 -9.80
CA ILE A 92 1.46 -0.61 -10.05
C ILE A 92 1.86 -1.90 -9.34
N LEU A 93 2.27 -2.91 -10.10
CA LEU A 93 2.50 -4.26 -9.58
C LEU A 93 3.90 -4.37 -8.97
N ALA A 94 3.96 -4.51 -7.65
CA ALA A 94 5.23 -4.77 -6.94
C ALA A 94 5.80 -6.17 -7.25
N TYR A 95 4.93 -7.12 -7.56
CA TYR A 95 5.25 -8.49 -7.96
C TYR A 95 4.22 -8.98 -8.99
N THR A 96 4.67 -9.73 -9.99
CA THR A 96 3.78 -10.41 -10.93
C THR A 96 4.30 -11.81 -11.28
N SER A 97 3.38 -12.78 -11.37
CA SER A 97 3.64 -14.12 -11.88
C SER A 97 3.22 -14.29 -13.35
N PHE A 98 2.75 -13.21 -14.00
CA PHE A 98 2.20 -13.29 -15.35
C PHE A 98 3.26 -13.61 -16.39
N SER A 99 3.14 -14.81 -16.97
CA SER A 99 4.16 -15.33 -17.87
C SER A 99 4.13 -14.80 -19.29
N GLY A 100 3.04 -14.15 -19.70
CA GLY A 100 2.97 -13.49 -21.01
C GLY A 100 3.97 -12.32 -21.14
N LEU A 101 4.33 -11.68 -20.03
CA LEU A 101 5.35 -10.63 -20.02
C LEU A 101 6.78 -11.18 -19.89
N PHE A 102 6.99 -12.40 -19.36
CA PHE A 102 8.34 -12.94 -19.16
C PHE A 102 9.19 -13.05 -20.44
N PRO A 103 8.69 -13.43 -21.64
CA PRO A 103 9.50 -13.42 -22.86
C PRO A 103 10.05 -12.03 -23.23
N SER A 104 9.26 -10.98 -22.99
CA SER A 104 9.68 -9.59 -23.21
C SER A 104 10.62 -9.10 -22.10
N LEU A 105 10.37 -9.50 -20.85
CA LEU A 105 11.16 -9.10 -19.67
C LEU A 105 12.50 -9.86 -19.55
N SER A 106 12.57 -11.14 -19.95
CA SER A 106 13.77 -11.99 -19.92
C SER A 106 14.79 -11.64 -21.01
N ARG A 107 14.38 -10.89 -22.04
CA ARG A 107 15.30 -10.32 -23.05
C ARG A 107 16.13 -9.16 -22.51
N GLY A 108 15.80 -8.62 -21.34
CA GLY A 108 16.52 -7.55 -20.64
C GLY A 108 17.94 -7.92 -20.18
N ASN A 109 18.34 -9.20 -20.25
CA ASN A 109 19.73 -9.59 -19.97
C ASN A 109 20.67 -9.45 -21.18
N LEU A 110 20.16 -9.14 -22.38
CA LEU A 110 20.97 -9.08 -23.61
C LEU A 110 21.29 -7.66 -24.09
N LEU A 111 20.48 -6.68 -23.67
CA LEU A 111 20.68 -5.25 -23.87
C LEU A 111 20.38 -4.63 -22.52
N LEU A 112 21.13 -3.62 -22.06
CA LEU A 112 21.01 -2.91 -20.76
C LEU A 112 19.61 -2.29 -20.50
N VAL A 113 18.56 -3.08 -20.62
CA VAL A 113 17.15 -2.71 -20.61
C VAL A 113 16.60 -3.22 -19.30
N ARG A 114 16.18 -2.29 -18.46
CA ARG A 114 15.58 -2.57 -17.16
C ARG A 114 14.08 -2.39 -17.24
N VAL A 115 13.38 -3.16 -16.44
CA VAL A 115 11.93 -3.03 -16.27
C VAL A 115 11.71 -1.92 -15.25
N GLU A 116 11.10 -0.82 -15.70
CA GLU A 116 10.86 0.36 -14.87
C GLU A 116 9.54 0.18 -14.09
N GLU A 117 8.47 -0.05 -14.83
CA GLU A 117 7.11 -0.13 -14.30
C GLU A 117 6.37 -1.32 -14.91
N ILE A 118 5.66 -2.06 -14.06
CA ILE A 118 4.62 -2.99 -14.50
C ILE A 118 3.33 -2.46 -13.88
N SER A 119 2.32 -2.20 -14.69
CA SER A 119 1.04 -1.69 -14.25
C SER A 119 -0.11 -2.44 -14.88
N GLN A 120 -1.19 -2.61 -14.13
CA GLN A 120 -2.45 -3.20 -14.59
C GLN A 120 -3.53 -2.14 -14.45
N THR A 121 -4.17 -1.78 -15.55
CA THR A 121 -5.31 -0.86 -15.53
C THR A 121 -6.59 -1.68 -15.63
N ILE A 122 -7.42 -1.59 -14.61
CA ILE A 122 -8.73 -2.25 -14.57
C ILE A 122 -9.76 -1.16 -14.75
N ASP A 123 -10.60 -1.29 -15.76
CA ASP A 123 -11.75 -0.44 -16.00
C ASP A 123 -13.03 -1.25 -15.72
N SER A 124 -13.69 -0.90 -14.62
CA SER A 124 -14.92 -1.58 -14.20
C SER A 124 -16.15 -1.21 -15.05
N GLU A 125 -16.13 -0.09 -15.78
CA GLU A 125 -17.23 0.36 -16.63
C GLU A 125 -17.20 -0.34 -17.98
N SER A 126 -16.01 -0.44 -18.58
CA SER A 126 -15.83 -1.17 -19.84
C SER A 126 -15.54 -2.66 -19.67
N PHE A 127 -15.41 -3.14 -18.43
CA PHE A 127 -15.03 -4.52 -18.10
C PHE A 127 -13.73 -4.95 -18.80
N THR A 128 -12.75 -4.06 -18.84
CA THR A 128 -11.46 -4.31 -19.48
C THR A 128 -10.34 -4.33 -18.46
N VAL A 129 -9.33 -5.14 -18.77
CA VAL A 129 -8.07 -5.21 -18.03
C VAL A 129 -6.96 -5.05 -19.05
N GLN A 130 -6.07 -4.09 -18.80
CA GLN A 130 -4.92 -3.83 -19.66
C GLN A 130 -3.65 -3.93 -18.83
N ASP A 131 -2.77 -4.86 -19.20
CA ASP A 131 -1.46 -5.00 -18.58
C ASP A 131 -0.44 -4.20 -19.39
N SER A 132 0.40 -3.41 -18.72
CA SER A 132 1.42 -2.60 -19.34
C SER A 132 2.75 -2.75 -18.64
N ALA A 133 3.82 -2.88 -19.41
CA ALA A 133 5.20 -2.93 -18.92
C ALA A 133 6.04 -1.86 -19.62
N VAL A 134 6.69 -1.02 -18.83
CA VAL A 134 7.60 0.04 -19.27
C VAL A 134 9.04 -0.41 -19.07
N PHE A 135 9.84 -0.24 -20.12
CA PHE A 135 11.22 -0.66 -20.20
C PHE A 135 12.11 0.55 -20.44
N ALA A 136 13.11 0.75 -19.59
CA ALA A 136 14.12 1.79 -19.76
C ALA A 136 15.41 1.18 -20.33
N GLY A 137 15.87 1.68 -21.49
CA GLY A 137 17.15 1.32 -22.11
C GLY A 137 18.13 2.50 -22.15
N PRO A 138 19.38 2.28 -22.62
CA PRO A 138 20.44 3.31 -22.60
C PRO A 138 20.13 4.58 -23.40
N LEU A 139 19.21 4.49 -24.36
CA LEU A 139 18.93 5.56 -25.31
C LEU A 139 17.45 5.97 -25.38
N SER A 140 16.52 5.18 -24.81
CA SER A 140 15.07 5.42 -24.89
C SER A 140 14.29 4.52 -23.93
N THR A 141 13.04 4.91 -23.65
CA THR A 141 12.06 4.12 -22.91
C THR A 141 11.00 3.58 -23.87
N THR A 142 10.64 2.30 -23.75
CA THR A 142 9.62 1.63 -24.57
C THR A 142 8.55 1.04 -23.65
N SER A 143 7.27 1.12 -24.04
CA SER A 143 6.16 0.48 -23.33
C SER A 143 5.50 -0.61 -24.17
N ILE A 144 5.13 -1.72 -23.55
CA ILE A 144 4.33 -2.79 -24.16
C ILE A 144 3.04 -2.90 -23.36
N SER A 145 1.89 -2.94 -24.04
CA SER A 145 0.60 -3.19 -23.40
C SER A 145 -0.11 -4.37 -24.08
N THR A 146 -0.85 -5.16 -23.29
CA THR A 146 -1.65 -6.31 -23.75
C THR A 146 -3.06 -6.26 -23.17
#